data_AF-A0A947DCG9-F1
#
_entry.id   AF-A0A947DCG9-F1
#
_cell.length_a   1.000
_cell.length_b   1.000
_cell.length_c   1.000
_cell.angle_alpha   90.00
_cell.angle_beta   90.00
_cell.angle_gamma   90.00
#
_symmetry.space_group_name_H-M   'P 1'
#
loop_
_entity.id
_entity.type
_entity.pdbx_description
1 polymer ?
#
loop_
_entity_poly.entity_id
_entity_poly.type
_entity_poly.pdbx_seq_one_letter_code
_entity_poly.pdbx_strand_id
1 'polypeptide(L)'
;MPSIQLGNNLGLAPPRAKPSLQPMAPSSSSIADLPAENLINQGDQGDQSELQPQGEIQTEFSFELPIGYVDAMGQSHRRGMMRLARTVDEIAPMSDPRVQANPAYATVIILSQVILSLGTLPDVSPVVIENMFAGDLNYLQNFYLKINRLEE
;
A
#
# COMPACT_ATOMS: atom_id res chain seq x y z
N MET A 1 -23.96 39.35 -26.66
CA MET A 1 -24.09 38.48 -27.86
C MET A 1 -22.73 38.41 -28.53
N PRO A 2 -22.18 37.25 -28.95
CA PRO A 2 -22.79 35.93 -28.99
C PRO A 2 -22.06 34.85 -28.17
N SER A 3 -22.85 33.86 -27.78
CA SER A 3 -22.45 32.56 -27.24
C SER A 3 -21.97 31.67 -28.39
N ILE A 4 -20.91 30.88 -28.17
CA ILE A 4 -20.57 29.76 -29.05
C ILE A 4 -20.72 28.48 -28.24
N GLN A 5 -21.65 27.65 -28.71
CA GLN A 5 -22.02 26.36 -28.17
C GLN A 5 -21.67 25.33 -29.24
N LEU A 6 -20.82 24.37 -28.90
CA LEU A 6 -20.47 23.21 -29.73
C LEU A 6 -19.99 22.14 -28.73
N GLY A 7 -20.45 20.91 -28.68
CA GLY A 7 -21.32 20.10 -29.50
C GLY A 7 -21.08 18.68 -28.99
N ASN A 8 -22.14 18.03 -28.50
CA ASN A 8 -22.10 16.78 -27.75
C ASN A 8 -21.99 15.55 -28.68
N ASN A 9 -21.49 14.44 -28.12
CA ASN A 9 -21.77 13.03 -28.48
C ASN A 9 -20.97 12.35 -29.60
N LEU A 10 -20.14 11.38 -29.25
CA LEU A 10 -19.87 10.09 -29.94
C LEU A 10 -19.00 9.25 -28.98
N GLY A 11 -19.26 8.00 -28.61
CA GLY A 11 -20.31 7.03 -28.89
C GLY A 11 -20.00 5.80 -28.01
N LEU A 12 -21.05 5.24 -27.39
CA LEU A 12 -20.99 3.96 -26.69
C LEU A 12 -20.80 2.81 -27.69
N ALA A 13 -20.01 1.80 -27.30
CA ALA A 13 -20.26 0.40 -27.68
C ALA A 13 -19.66 -0.56 -26.63
N PRO A 14 -20.47 -1.40 -25.94
CA PRO A 14 -20.03 -2.63 -25.29
C PRO A 14 -20.31 -3.83 -26.24
N PRO A 15 -20.32 -5.11 -25.80
CA PRO A 15 -19.33 -5.95 -25.10
C PRO A 15 -18.95 -7.18 -25.97
N ARG A 16 -18.07 -8.08 -25.49
CA ARG A 16 -18.13 -9.51 -25.89
C ARG A 16 -17.92 -10.42 -24.69
N ALA A 17 -18.95 -11.20 -24.37
CA ALA A 17 -18.94 -12.25 -23.37
C ALA A 17 -18.93 -13.64 -24.05
N LYS A 18 -18.11 -14.53 -23.47
CA LYS A 18 -18.16 -16.02 -23.34
C LYS A 18 -18.43 -16.90 -24.57
N PRO A 19 -17.78 -18.08 -24.61
CA PRO A 19 -18.57 -19.31 -24.50
C PRO A 19 -18.15 -20.17 -23.30
N SER A 20 -19.16 -20.57 -22.54
CA SER A 20 -19.11 -21.58 -21.49
C SER A 20 -19.33 -22.95 -22.15
N LEU A 21 -18.47 -23.92 -21.87
CA LEU A 21 -18.71 -25.34 -22.15
C LEU A 21 -18.56 -26.12 -20.84
N GLN A 22 -19.67 -26.70 -20.39
CA GLN A 22 -19.80 -27.70 -19.33
C GLN A 22 -20.38 -28.99 -19.99
N PRO A 23 -20.49 -30.12 -19.27
CA PRO A 23 -19.43 -31.07 -18.94
C PRO A 23 -19.73 -32.44 -19.61
N MET A 24 -18.79 -33.37 -19.61
CA MET A 24 -19.11 -34.75 -20.02
C MET A 24 -18.34 -35.76 -19.16
N ALA A 25 -19.03 -36.31 -18.17
CA ALA A 25 -18.78 -37.66 -17.66
C ALA A 25 -19.71 -38.61 -18.47
N PRO A 26 -19.42 -39.93 -18.60
CA PRO A 26 -19.53 -40.82 -17.44
C PRO A 26 -18.62 -42.07 -17.46
N SER A 27 -18.70 -42.80 -16.33
CA SER A 27 -18.75 -44.27 -16.23
C SER A 27 -17.56 -44.98 -15.56
N SER A 28 -17.92 -45.62 -14.47
CA SER A 28 -17.20 -46.50 -13.56
C SER A 28 -17.09 -47.96 -14.03
N SER A 29 -15.98 -48.63 -13.70
CA SER A 29 -15.85 -50.09 -13.44
C SER A 29 -14.38 -50.38 -13.08
N SER A 30 -13.96 -50.64 -11.84
CA SER A 30 -14.21 -51.74 -10.88
C SER A 30 -13.30 -52.97 -11.05
N ILE A 31 -12.34 -53.10 -10.10
CA ILE A 31 -11.76 -54.29 -9.42
C ILE A 31 -10.75 -55.22 -10.17
N ALA A 32 -9.50 -55.32 -9.64
CA ALA A 32 -8.90 -56.54 -9.03
C ALA A 32 -7.35 -56.49 -8.86
N ASP A 33 -6.89 -56.67 -7.62
CA ASP A 33 -5.68 -57.33 -7.03
C ASP A 33 -4.28 -57.42 -7.73
N LEU A 34 -3.30 -56.70 -7.15
CA LEU A 34 -1.94 -57.03 -6.58
C LEU A 34 -1.12 -58.29 -7.02
N PRO A 35 0.23 -58.37 -6.78
CA PRO A 35 1.32 -57.37 -6.67
C PRO A 35 2.69 -57.77 -7.35
N ALA A 36 3.68 -56.89 -7.19
CA ALA A 36 5.15 -57.08 -7.23
C ALA A 36 5.85 -57.28 -8.59
N GLU A 37 6.58 -56.26 -9.07
CA GLU A 37 8.03 -56.16 -8.84
C GLU A 37 8.62 -54.90 -9.49
N ASN A 38 9.63 -54.41 -8.81
CA ASN A 38 10.39 -53.18 -8.99
C ASN A 38 11.20 -53.20 -10.30
N LEU A 39 10.95 -52.26 -11.22
CA LEU A 39 11.91 -51.92 -12.26
C LEU A 39 11.85 -50.40 -12.58
N ILE A 40 12.72 -49.66 -11.90
CA ILE A 40 13.52 -48.55 -12.44
C ILE A 40 12.74 -47.53 -13.30
N ASN A 41 12.34 -46.42 -12.67
CA ASN A 41 12.29 -45.13 -13.37
C ASN A 41 12.75 -44.03 -12.40
N GLN A 42 14.05 -43.75 -12.45
CA GLN A 42 14.59 -42.45 -12.08
C GLN A 42 14.14 -41.48 -13.16
N GLY A 43 13.29 -40.53 -12.79
CA GLY A 43 12.83 -39.47 -13.67
C GLY A 43 11.80 -38.63 -12.95
N ASP A 44 12.21 -37.41 -12.61
CA ASP A 44 11.31 -36.29 -12.29
C ASP A 44 10.61 -36.32 -10.92
N GLN A 45 11.42 -36.31 -9.85
CA GLN A 45 10.99 -35.63 -8.62
C GLN A 45 11.41 -34.16 -8.71
N GLY A 46 10.70 -33.41 -9.55
CA GLY A 46 10.47 -32.00 -9.28
C GLY A 46 9.46 -31.91 -8.14
N ASP A 47 9.86 -32.28 -6.92
CA ASP A 47 9.05 -31.97 -5.75
C ASP A 47 9.18 -30.47 -5.54
N GLN A 48 8.07 -29.83 -5.86
CA GLN A 48 7.85 -28.41 -5.79
C GLN A 48 8.09 -28.02 -4.34
N SER A 49 9.28 -27.49 -4.07
CA SER A 49 9.48 -26.68 -2.88
C SER A 49 8.45 -25.57 -2.99
N GLU A 50 7.31 -25.75 -2.32
CA GLU A 50 6.32 -24.73 -2.10
C GLU A 50 7.10 -23.49 -1.71
N LEU A 51 7.15 -22.52 -2.62
CA LEU A 51 7.47 -21.15 -2.29
C LEU A 51 6.33 -20.71 -1.37
N GLN A 52 6.42 -21.12 -0.10
CA GLN A 52 5.65 -20.51 0.97
C GLN A 52 5.87 -19.01 0.76
N PRO A 53 4.83 -18.23 0.45
CA PRO A 53 5.00 -16.79 0.36
C PRO A 53 5.60 -16.38 1.69
N GLN A 54 6.87 -15.96 1.66
CA GLN A 54 7.54 -15.42 2.83
C GLN A 54 6.58 -14.38 3.40
N GLY A 55 6.21 -14.54 4.67
CA GLY A 55 5.11 -13.80 5.28
C GLY A 55 5.12 -12.35 4.85
N GLU A 56 3.98 -11.87 4.32
CA GLU A 56 3.87 -10.54 3.76
C GLU A 56 4.35 -9.51 4.79
N ILE A 57 5.40 -8.76 4.46
CA ILE A 57 5.98 -7.77 5.36
C ILE A 57 4.92 -6.70 5.59
N GLN A 58 4.51 -6.49 6.84
CA GLN A 58 3.64 -5.37 7.18
C GLN A 58 4.41 -4.07 6.97
N THR A 59 3.99 -3.29 5.97
CA THR A 59 4.63 -2.02 5.62
C THR A 59 3.82 -0.80 6.00
N GLU A 60 2.57 -0.98 6.46
CA GLU A 60 1.63 0.10 6.79
C GLU A 60 1.07 -0.06 8.22
N PHE A 61 1.01 1.06 8.94
CA PHE A 61 0.67 1.12 10.34
C PHE A 61 -0.31 2.27 10.61
N SER A 62 -1.41 1.96 11.28
CA SER A 62 -2.38 2.96 11.72
C SER A 62 -1.88 3.72 12.95
N PHE A 63 -2.17 5.01 13.02
CA PHE A 63 -1.92 5.84 14.19
C PHE A 63 -3.13 6.73 14.51
N GLU A 64 -3.13 7.30 15.72
CA GLU A 64 -4.14 8.27 16.15
C GLU A 64 -3.48 9.44 16.88
N LEU A 65 -3.63 10.65 16.34
CA LEU A 65 -3.08 11.87 16.93
C LEU A 65 -3.71 12.14 18.31
N PRO A 66 -2.90 12.46 19.35
CA PRO A 66 -3.40 12.84 20.67
C PRO A 66 -4.42 13.98 20.64
N ILE A 67 -4.15 15.06 19.91
CA ILE A 67 -5.01 16.24 19.82
C ILE A 67 -5.79 16.21 18.51
N GLY A 68 -5.09 16.13 17.38
CA GLY A 68 -5.65 16.13 16.03
C GLY A 68 -5.33 17.39 15.25
N TYR A 69 -5.17 17.22 13.94
CA TYR A 69 -5.05 18.32 13.00
C TYR A 69 -6.44 18.91 12.71
N VAL A 70 -6.57 20.23 12.75
CA VAL A 70 -7.80 20.94 12.36
C VAL A 70 -7.54 21.63 11.04
N ASP A 71 -8.31 21.29 10.01
CA ASP A 71 -8.15 21.88 8.69
C ASP A 71 -8.79 23.29 8.59
N ALA A 72 -8.67 23.90 7.41
CA ALA A 72 -9.23 25.22 7.13
C ALA A 72 -10.77 25.28 7.21
N MET A 73 -11.46 24.13 7.13
CA MET A 73 -12.91 24.02 7.26
C MET A 73 -13.34 23.74 8.72
N GLY A 74 -12.39 23.65 9.66
CA GLY A 74 -12.65 23.33 11.05
C GLY A 74 -12.90 21.83 11.29
N GLN A 75 -12.61 20.97 10.32
CA GLN A 75 -12.73 19.52 10.47
C GLN A 75 -11.52 18.99 11.22
N SER A 76 -11.75 18.10 12.18
CA SER A 76 -10.70 17.45 12.97
C SER A 76 -10.31 16.10 12.36
N HIS A 77 -9.01 15.92 12.14
CA HIS A 77 -8.42 14.70 11.62
C HIS A 77 -7.44 14.13 12.64
N ARG A 78 -7.77 12.93 13.16
CA ARG A 78 -6.96 12.26 14.20
C ARG A 78 -6.38 10.92 13.74
N ARG A 79 -7.18 10.12 13.04
CA ARG A 79 -6.77 8.78 12.59
C ARG A 79 -6.03 8.88 11.26
N GLY A 80 -4.89 8.21 11.15
CA GLY A 80 -4.11 8.19 9.93
C GLY A 80 -3.39 6.87 9.72
N MET A 81 -2.71 6.78 8.59
CA MET A 81 -1.91 5.63 8.19
C MET A 81 -0.53 6.09 7.77
N MET A 82 0.51 5.41 8.25
CA MET A 82 1.91 5.68 7.91
C MET A 82 2.55 4.41 7.38
N ARG A 83 3.37 4.53 6.33
CA ARG A 83 4.17 3.43 5.82
C ARG A 83 5.60 3.45 6.39
N LEU A 84 6.29 2.32 6.29
CA LEU A 84 7.73 2.28 6.46
C LEU A 84 8.40 3.27 5.50
N ALA A 85 9.43 3.94 6.02
CA ALA A 85 10.28 4.82 5.26
C ALA A 85 11.19 3.98 4.36
N ARG A 86 11.34 4.43 3.12
CA ARG A 86 12.37 3.94 2.20
C ARG A 86 13.57 4.86 2.29
N THR A 87 14.73 4.37 1.86
CA THR A 87 15.95 5.17 1.78
C THR A 87 15.77 6.48 0.99
N VAL A 88 14.91 6.47 -0.04
CA VAL A 88 14.61 7.70 -0.81
C VAL A 88 13.92 8.78 0.03
N ASP A 89 13.08 8.41 1.00
CA ASP A 89 12.36 9.36 1.86
C ASP A 89 13.31 10.06 2.84
N GLU A 90 14.41 9.38 3.21
CA GLU A 90 15.45 9.93 4.09
C GLU A 90 16.47 10.82 3.35
N ILE A 91 16.75 10.49 2.09
CA ILE A 91 17.76 11.22 1.29
C ILE A 91 17.16 12.41 0.56
N ALA A 92 15.95 12.27 -0.01
CA ALA A 92 15.30 13.33 -0.78
C ALA A 92 15.20 14.69 -0.05
N PRO A 93 14.90 14.76 1.27
CA PRO A 93 14.81 16.03 1.99
C PRO A 93 16.09 16.86 1.96
N MET A 94 17.28 16.24 1.83
CA MET A 94 18.57 16.94 1.87
C MET A 94 18.77 17.91 0.70
N SER A 95 17.99 17.77 -0.37
CA SER A 95 18.00 18.69 -1.50
C SER A 95 17.05 19.89 -1.33
N ASP A 96 16.17 19.88 -0.32
CA ASP A 96 15.21 20.97 -0.09
C ASP A 96 15.94 22.19 0.54
N PRO A 97 15.83 23.40 -0.04
CA PRO A 97 16.47 24.60 0.50
C PRO A 97 16.10 24.92 1.96
N ARG A 98 14.90 24.54 2.41
CA ARG A 98 14.45 24.73 3.79
C ARG A 98 15.23 23.83 4.75
N VAL A 99 15.57 22.61 4.32
CA VAL A 99 16.41 21.68 5.09
C VAL A 99 17.86 22.16 5.12
N GLN A 100 18.37 22.71 4.02
CA GLN A 100 19.72 23.30 3.98
C GLN A 100 19.83 24.50 4.94
N ALA A 101 18.79 25.33 5.03
CA ALA A 101 18.73 26.44 5.98
C ALA A 101 18.51 25.98 7.42
N ASN A 102 17.72 24.93 7.62
CA ASN A 102 17.41 24.36 8.94
C ASN A 102 17.29 22.82 8.85
N PRO A 103 18.33 22.07 9.27
CA PRO A 103 18.32 20.61 9.20
C PRO A 103 17.15 19.95 9.94
N ALA A 104 16.61 20.59 10.98
CA ALA A 104 15.44 20.08 11.71
C ALA A 104 14.17 19.99 10.85
N TYR A 105 14.11 20.74 9.74
CA TYR A 105 12.99 20.71 8.81
C TYR A 105 12.91 19.39 8.02
N ALA A 106 13.97 18.58 8.00
CA ALA A 106 13.94 17.26 7.37
C ALA A 106 12.81 16.38 7.93
N THR A 107 12.55 16.45 9.24
CA THR A 107 11.45 15.71 9.89
C THR A 107 10.09 16.05 9.28
N VAL A 108 9.83 17.33 8.95
CA VAL A 108 8.58 17.75 8.33
C VAL A 108 8.41 17.11 6.96
N ILE A 109 9.46 17.14 6.14
CA ILE A 109 9.45 16.54 4.80
C ILE A 109 9.25 15.03 4.88
N ILE A 110 10.02 14.34 5.72
CA ILE A 110 9.93 12.88 5.89
C ILE A 110 8.51 12.49 6.28
N LEU A 111 7.96 13.11 7.33
CA LEU A 111 6.60 12.81 7.80
C LEU A 111 5.55 13.04 6.71
N SER A 112 5.68 14.10 5.90
CA SER A 112 4.78 14.34 4.77
C SER A 112 4.86 13.27 3.66
N GLN A 113 5.99 12.58 3.52
CA GLN A 113 6.18 11.56 2.48
C GLN A 113 5.73 10.15 2.90
N VAL A 114 5.74 9.88 4.20
CA VAL A 114 5.47 8.54 4.76
C VAL A 114 4.06 8.40 5.32
N ILE A 115 3.37 9.51 5.62
CA ILE A 115 1.95 9.47 6.01
C ILE A 115 1.10 9.35 4.74
N LEU A 116 0.38 8.23 4.64
CA LEU A 116 -0.48 7.89 3.50
C LEU A 116 -1.85 8.55 3.58
N SER A 117 -2.34 8.84 4.79
CA SER A 117 -3.61 9.55 4.97
C SER A 117 -3.75 10.07 6.39
N LEU A 118 -4.60 11.11 6.54
CA LEU A 118 -5.00 11.67 7.83
C LEU A 118 -6.47 12.08 7.77
N GLY A 119 -7.33 11.28 8.40
CA GLY A 119 -8.78 11.47 8.36
C GLY A 119 -9.33 11.38 6.94
N THR A 120 -9.82 12.50 6.42
CA THR A 120 -10.35 12.61 5.04
C THR A 120 -9.30 13.15 4.07
N LEU A 121 -8.09 13.45 4.54
CA LEU A 121 -6.98 13.92 3.70
C LEU A 121 -6.26 12.69 3.11
N PRO A 122 -6.33 12.47 1.79
CA PRO A 122 -5.68 11.34 1.12
C PRO A 122 -4.17 11.57 0.92
N ASP A 123 -3.71 12.81 1.04
CA ASP A 123 -2.30 13.20 0.92
C ASP A 123 -1.98 14.21 2.03
N VAL A 124 -0.80 14.06 2.66
CA VAL A 124 -0.36 14.93 3.75
C VAL A 124 0.82 15.76 3.29
N SER A 125 0.58 17.03 2.97
CA SER A 125 1.65 17.95 2.52
C SER A 125 2.50 18.45 3.70
N PRO A 126 3.71 18.99 3.46
CA PRO A 126 4.51 19.63 4.51
C PRO A 126 3.74 20.70 5.29
N VAL A 127 2.86 21.45 4.61
CA VAL A 127 2.03 22.49 5.23
C VAL A 127 1.07 21.90 6.27
N VAL A 128 0.55 20.69 6.05
CA VAL A 128 -0.30 20.02 7.04
C VAL A 128 0.50 19.72 8.31
N ILE A 129 1.72 19.19 8.16
CA ILE A 129 2.62 18.87 9.27
C ILE A 129 3.04 20.14 10.04
N GLU A 130 3.36 21.22 9.34
CA GLU A 130 3.72 22.53 9.93
C GLU A 130 2.61 23.12 10.81
N ASN A 131 1.35 22.87 10.44
CA ASN A 131 0.18 23.42 11.12
C ASN A 131 -0.38 22.48 12.19
N MET A 132 0.33 21.41 12.55
CA MET A 132 -0.05 20.55 13.68
C MET A 132 0.33 21.17 15.02
N PHE A 133 -0.37 20.78 16.07
CA PHE A 133 0.08 21.06 17.43
C PHE A 133 1.43 20.38 17.70
N ALA A 134 2.30 21.03 18.46
CA ALA A 134 3.62 20.50 18.78
C ALA A 134 3.57 19.09 19.43
N GLY A 135 2.52 18.81 20.22
CA GLY A 135 2.29 17.49 20.82
C GLY A 135 2.02 16.40 19.79
N ASP A 136 1.25 16.72 18.73
CA ASP A 136 0.97 15.78 17.64
C ASP A 136 2.19 15.57 16.75
N LEU A 137 2.96 16.64 16.48
CA LEU A 137 4.21 16.52 15.75
C LEU A 137 5.21 15.60 16.49
N ASN A 138 5.35 15.77 17.80
CA ASN A 138 6.21 14.92 18.62
C ASN A 138 5.71 13.46 18.63
N TYR A 139 4.39 13.25 18.73
CA TYR A 139 3.80 11.92 18.63
C TYR A 139 4.16 11.24 17.29
N LEU A 140 3.99 11.94 16.17
CA LEU A 140 4.31 11.40 14.84
C LEU A 140 5.79 11.10 14.68
N GLN A 141 6.68 11.94 15.21
CA GLN A 141 8.13 11.69 15.20
C GLN A 141 8.46 10.40 15.98
N ASN A 142 7.88 10.22 17.17
CA ASN A 142 8.09 9.01 17.96
C ASN A 142 7.51 7.77 17.28
N PHE A 143 6.33 7.89 16.67
CA PHE A 143 5.70 6.80 15.92
C PHE A 143 6.54 6.39 14.70
N TYR A 144 7.04 7.37 13.94
CA TYR A 144 7.97 7.16 12.83
C TYR A 144 9.21 6.38 13.27
N LEU A 145 9.85 6.82 14.36
CA LEU A 145 11.03 6.13 14.90
C LEU A 145 10.69 4.71 15.34
N LYS A 146 9.53 4.49 15.95
CA LYS A 146 9.10 3.17 16.42
C LYS A 146 8.93 2.20 15.25
N ILE A 147 8.22 2.57 14.19
CA ILE A 147 7.94 1.64 13.09
C ILE A 147 9.17 1.39 12.20
N ASN A 148 10.10 2.34 12.11
CA ASN A 148 11.30 2.23 11.26
C ASN A 148 12.54 1.71 11.99
N ARG A 149 12.46 1.48 13.31
CA ARG A 149 13.49 0.74 14.04
C ARG A 149 13.25 -0.75 13.81
N LEU A 150 14.23 -1.40 13.19
CA LEU A 150 14.41 -2.84 13.31
C LEU A 150 14.72 -3.09 14.79
N GLU A 151 13.75 -3.54 15.58
CA GLU A 151 14.08 -4.07 16.92
C GLU A 151 14.88 -5.37 16.72
N GLU A 152 16.02 -5.51 17.41
CA GLU A 152 16.89 -6.71 17.43
C GLU A 152 16.19 -7.94 18.02
#